data_AF-A0A950CDQ2-F1
#
_entry.id   AF-A0A950CDQ2-F1
#
_cell.length_a   1.000
_cell.length_b   1.000
_cell.length_c   1.000
_cell.angle_alpha   90.00
_cell.angle_beta   90.00
_cell.angle_gamma   90.00
#
_symmetry.space_group_name_H-M   'P 1'
#
loop_
_entity.id
_entity.type
_entity.pdbx_description
1 polymer ?
#
loop_
_entity_poly.entity_id
_entity_poly.type
_entity_poly.pdbx_seq_one_letter_code
_entity_poly.pdbx_strand_id
1 'polypeptide(L)'
;MDTVALRLLWRVGLRRVLFFGLTLITALSASALLLDVLKANGLSAVELVGLLLFFTLFAWIAASAWTAVAGFLVRLAGRDPAGIDPGKVAGRPLRTRTAIVMPIYNEDPQRVAAGLEAVWCSLAQEPECVKFDLFILSDTADAEIAAQEEVLWRRFVARHHAVGQVFY
;
A
#
# COMPACT_ATOMS: atom_id res chain seq x y z
N MET A 1 -33.06 2.97 -4.52
CA MET A 1 -31.74 2.34 -4.68
C MET A 1 -30.99 3.14 -5.73
N ASP A 2 -29.99 3.91 -5.30
CA ASP A 2 -29.50 5.06 -6.04
C ASP A 2 -28.72 4.65 -7.30
N THR A 3 -29.02 5.30 -8.43
CA THR A 3 -28.38 5.08 -9.73
C THR A 3 -26.86 5.22 -9.69
N VAL A 4 -26.34 5.98 -8.72
CA VAL A 4 -24.91 6.14 -8.43
C VAL A 4 -24.31 4.85 -7.85
N ALA A 5 -24.99 4.19 -6.91
CA ALA A 5 -24.52 2.94 -6.31
C ALA A 5 -24.43 1.82 -7.35
N LEU A 6 -25.43 1.72 -8.24
CA LEU A 6 -25.43 0.74 -9.33
C LEU A 6 -24.27 0.97 -10.32
N ARG A 7 -23.98 2.23 -10.66
CA ARG A 7 -22.83 2.58 -11.53
C ARG A 7 -21.48 2.30 -10.88
N LEU A 8 -21.36 2.49 -9.57
CA LEU A 8 -20.14 2.19 -8.82
C LEU A 8 -19.90 0.67 -8.74
N LEU A 9 -20.93 -0.11 -8.40
CA LEU A 9 -20.86 -1.57 -8.35
C LEU A 9 -20.52 -2.17 -9.73
N TRP A 10 -21.13 -1.66 -10.80
CA TRP A 10 -20.81 -2.06 -12.18
C TRP A 10 -19.36 -1.77 -12.55
N ARG A 11 -18.83 -0.58 -12.21
CA ARG A 11 -17.43 -0.20 -12.48
C ARG A 11 -16.44 -1.07 -11.71
N VAL A 12 -16.74 -1.41 -10.46
CA VAL A 12 -15.91 -2.31 -9.65
C VAL A 12 -15.95 -3.73 -10.22
N GLY A 13 -17.14 -4.22 -10.59
CA GLY A 13 -17.31 -5.52 -11.25
C GLY A 13 -16.51 -5.62 -12.54
N LEU A 14 -16.65 -4.64 -13.44
CA LEU A 14 -15.93 -4.61 -14.71
C LEU A 14 -14.42 -4.59 -14.52
N ARG A 15 -13.89 -3.79 -13.58
CA ARG A 15 -12.45 -3.75 -13.26
C ARG A 15 -11.94 -5.10 -12.78
N ARG A 16 -12.70 -5.79 -11.92
CA ARG A 16 -12.35 -7.13 -11.44
C ARG A 16 -12.36 -8.15 -12.58
N VAL A 17 -13.40 -8.14 -13.42
CA VAL A 17 -13.50 -9.03 -14.58
C VAL A 17 -12.34 -8.80 -15.55
N LEU A 18 -12.01 -7.54 -15.85
CA LEU A 18 -10.85 -7.23 -16.69
C LEU A 18 -9.54 -7.71 -16.06
N PHE A 19 -9.32 -7.43 -14.78
CA PHE A 19 -8.10 -7.83 -14.08
C PHE A 19 -7.92 -9.36 -14.04
N PHE A 20 -8.93 -10.09 -13.56
CA PHE A 20 -8.88 -11.54 -13.46
C PHE A 20 -8.87 -12.18 -14.85
N GLY A 21 -9.64 -11.64 -15.80
CA GLY A 21 -9.69 -12.11 -17.18
C GLY A 21 -8.33 -11.99 -17.86
N LEU A 22 -7.70 -10.81 -17.82
CA LEU A 22 -6.39 -10.58 -18.41
C LEU A 22 -5.31 -11.44 -17.74
N THR A 23 -5.31 -11.53 -16.42
CA THR A 23 -4.37 -12.39 -15.67
C THR A 23 -4.52 -13.85 -16.08
N LEU A 24 -5.75 -14.37 -16.12
CA LEU A 24 -6.03 -15.76 -16.46
C LEU A 24 -5.70 -16.07 -17.92
N ILE A 25 -6.07 -15.19 -18.86
CA ILE A 25 -5.74 -15.33 -20.28
C ILE A 25 -4.23 -15.35 -20.49
N THR A 26 -3.48 -14.45 -19.85
CA THR A 26 -2.01 -14.41 -19.94
C THR A 26 -1.38 -15.66 -19.35
N ALA A 27 -1.83 -16.12 -18.17
CA ALA A 27 -1.30 -17.31 -17.53
C ALA A 27 -1.64 -18.61 -18.27
N LEU A 28 -2.87 -18.75 -18.77
CA LEU A 28 -3.28 -19.88 -19.60
C LEU A 28 -2.52 -19.90 -20.92
N SER A 29 -2.35 -18.75 -21.58
CA SER A 29 -1.57 -18.65 -22.83
C SER A 29 -0.12 -19.09 -22.61
N ALA A 30 0.54 -18.60 -21.56
CA ALA A 30 1.90 -19.02 -21.23
C ALA A 30 1.98 -20.51 -20.87
N SER A 31 0.99 -21.04 -20.15
CA SER A 31 0.92 -22.45 -19.78
C SER A 31 0.67 -23.33 -21.00
N ALA A 32 -0.12 -22.87 -21.97
CA ALA A 32 -0.33 -23.58 -23.24
C ALA A 32 0.96 -23.68 -24.05
N LEU A 33 1.73 -22.58 -24.14
CA LEU A 33 3.04 -22.60 -24.79
C LEU A 33 4.01 -23.59 -24.10
N LEU A 34 4.03 -23.60 -22.77
CA LEU A 34 4.85 -24.57 -22.03
C LEU A 34 4.37 -26.01 -22.24
N LEU A 35 3.06 -26.24 -22.24
CA LEU A 35 2.46 -27.54 -22.47
C LEU A 35 2.85 -28.09 -23.86
N ASP A 36 2.87 -27.25 -24.89
CA ASP A 36 3.29 -27.67 -26.23
C ASP A 36 4.76 -28.07 -26.28
N VAL A 37 5.63 -27.41 -25.50
CA VAL A 37 7.05 -27.80 -25.34
C VAL A 37 7.18 -29.14 -24.59
N LEU A 38 6.42 -29.33 -23.51
CA LEU A 38 6.49 -30.56 -22.71
C LEU A 38 5.98 -31.77 -23.49
N LYS A 39 4.85 -31.62 -24.21
CA LYS A 39 4.26 -32.69 -25.03
C LYS A 39 5.22 -33.28 -26.06
N ALA A 40 6.21 -32.52 -26.54
CA ALA A 40 7.18 -33.00 -27.51
C ALA A 40 7.99 -34.22 -27.04
N ASN A 41 8.16 -34.39 -25.71
CA ASN A 41 8.88 -35.52 -25.10
C ASN A 41 7.97 -36.54 -24.40
N GLY A 42 6.64 -36.40 -24.56
CA GLY A 42 5.63 -37.14 -23.80
C GLY A 42 5.10 -36.35 -22.59
N LEU A 43 3.97 -36.79 -22.02
CA LEU A 43 3.41 -36.18 -20.80
C LEU A 43 3.45 -37.18 -19.66
N SER A 44 4.28 -36.89 -18.67
CA SER A 44 4.42 -37.60 -17.40
C SER A 44 3.69 -36.89 -16.27
N ALA A 45 3.48 -37.59 -15.14
CA ALA A 45 2.88 -36.99 -13.95
C ALA A 45 3.72 -35.83 -13.39
N VAL A 46 5.06 -35.91 -13.51
CA VAL A 46 5.98 -34.86 -13.04
C VAL A 46 5.80 -33.58 -13.86
N GLU A 47 5.67 -33.70 -15.17
CA GLU A 47 5.44 -32.56 -16.06
C GLU A 47 4.09 -31.90 -15.81
N LEU A 48 3.05 -32.68 -15.48
CA LEU A 48 1.74 -32.14 -15.12
C LEU A 48 1.78 -31.35 -13.80
N VAL A 49 2.51 -31.86 -12.79
CA VAL A 49 2.76 -31.13 -11.54
C VAL A 49 3.57 -29.86 -11.80
N GLY A 50 4.60 -29.96 -12.64
CA GLY A 50 5.40 -28.81 -13.06
C GLY A 50 4.56 -27.74 -13.77
N LEU A 51 3.64 -28.15 -14.65
CA LEU A 51 2.74 -27.25 -15.35
C LEU A 51 1.77 -26.54 -14.40
N LEU A 52 1.25 -27.23 -13.39
CA LEU A 52 0.39 -26.65 -12.36
C LEU A 52 1.15 -25.60 -11.52
N LEU A 53 2.37 -25.94 -11.09
CA LEU A 53 3.24 -25.01 -10.37
C LEU A 53 3.59 -23.80 -11.23
N PHE A 54 3.94 -24.03 -12.50
CA PHE A 54 4.20 -22.97 -13.47
C PHE A 54 2.99 -22.06 -13.62
N PHE A 55 1.79 -22.59 -13.86
CA PHE A 55 0.58 -21.79 -13.98
C PHE A 55 0.36 -20.93 -12.73
N THR A 56 0.53 -21.50 -11.54
CA THR A 56 0.32 -20.80 -10.26
C THR A 56 1.31 -19.64 -10.10
N LEU A 57 2.60 -19.89 -10.31
CA LEU A 57 3.65 -18.88 -10.21
C LEU A 57 3.51 -17.80 -11.30
N PHE A 58 3.19 -18.21 -12.52
CA PHE A 58 3.04 -17.30 -13.64
C PHE A 58 1.77 -16.46 -13.51
N ALA A 59 0.67 -17.01 -12.97
CA ALA A 59 -0.54 -16.25 -12.67
C ALA A 59 -0.26 -15.15 -11.64
N TRP A 60 0.55 -15.42 -10.61
CA TRP A 60 1.00 -14.41 -9.65
C TRP A 60 1.80 -13.28 -10.33
N ILE A 61 2.72 -13.63 -11.24
CA ILE A 61 3.52 -12.65 -12.01
C ILE A 61 2.62 -11.83 -12.93
N ALA A 62 1.70 -12.48 -13.66
CA ALA A 62 0.75 -11.81 -14.54
C ALA A 62 -0.16 -10.85 -13.77
N ALA A 63 -0.63 -11.24 -12.57
CA ALA A 63 -1.43 -10.39 -11.70
C ALA A 63 -0.67 -9.12 -11.30
N SER A 64 0.60 -9.27 -10.91
CA SER A 64 1.48 -8.15 -10.56
C SER A 64 1.72 -7.21 -11.76
N ALA A 65 1.97 -7.78 -12.94
CA ALA A 65 2.15 -7.02 -14.19
C ALA A 65 0.90 -6.22 -14.56
N TRP A 66 -0.29 -6.84 -14.54
CA TRP A 66 -1.54 -6.16 -14.84
C TRP A 66 -1.92 -5.12 -13.78
N THR A 67 -1.52 -5.32 -12.52
CA THR A 67 -1.65 -4.30 -11.46
C THR A 67 -0.79 -3.07 -11.77
N ALA A 68 0.47 -3.29 -12.16
CA ALA A 68 1.38 -2.21 -12.55
C ALA A 68 0.88 -1.46 -13.80
N VAL A 69 0.44 -2.18 -14.83
CA VAL A 69 -0.13 -1.60 -16.06
C VAL A 69 -1.39 -0.79 -15.74
N ALA A 70 -2.30 -1.33 -14.93
CA ALA A 70 -3.51 -0.61 -14.53
C ALA A 70 -3.16 0.68 -13.76
N GLY A 71 -2.24 0.62 -12.81
CA GLY A 71 -1.75 1.79 -12.07
C GLY A 71 -1.10 2.84 -12.98
N PHE A 72 -0.27 2.40 -13.93
CA PHE A 72 0.36 3.26 -14.92
C PHE A 72 -0.67 3.97 -15.81
N LEU A 73 -1.66 3.23 -16.34
CA LEU A 73 -2.72 3.79 -17.18
C LEU A 73 -3.61 4.78 -16.41
N VAL A 74 -3.93 4.48 -15.14
CA VAL A 74 -4.68 5.41 -14.26
C VAL A 74 -3.89 6.71 -14.03
N ARG A 75 -2.58 6.60 -13.79
CA ARG A 75 -1.70 7.76 -13.63
C ARG A 75 -1.58 8.56 -14.92
N LEU A 76 -1.39 7.91 -16.06
CA LEU A 76 -1.30 8.54 -17.38
C LEU A 76 -2.59 9.27 -17.77
N ALA A 77 -3.75 8.71 -17.43
CA ALA A 77 -5.05 9.32 -17.70
C ALA A 77 -5.37 10.53 -16.79
N GLY A 78 -4.53 10.83 -15.79
CA GLY A 78 -4.71 11.96 -14.87
C GLY A 78 -6.00 11.89 -14.04
N ARG A 79 -6.64 10.72 -13.98
CA ARG A 79 -7.94 10.51 -13.36
C ARG A 79 -7.87 9.22 -12.57
N ASP A 80 -7.82 9.34 -11.24
CA ASP A 80 -8.09 8.21 -10.34
C ASP A 80 -9.55 8.26 -9.89
N PRO A 81 -10.44 7.42 -10.46
CA PRO A 81 -11.86 7.44 -10.11
C PRO A 81 -12.13 6.89 -8.70
N ALA A 82 -11.14 6.24 -8.08
CA ALA A 82 -11.17 5.78 -6.70
C ALA A 82 -10.22 6.61 -5.81
N GLY A 83 -9.62 7.65 -6.36
CA GLY A 83 -8.71 8.54 -5.65
C GLY A 83 -9.44 9.31 -4.57
N ILE A 84 -8.71 9.62 -3.50
CA ILE A 84 -9.17 10.58 -2.51
C ILE A 84 -9.30 11.92 -3.22
N ASP A 85 -10.51 12.48 -3.23
CA ASP A 85 -10.81 13.80 -3.80
C ASP A 85 -10.84 14.81 -2.64
N PRO A 86 -9.77 15.61 -2.46
CA PRO A 86 -9.71 16.57 -1.37
C PRO A 86 -10.86 17.59 -1.45
N GLY A 87 -11.35 17.91 -2.66
CA GLY A 87 -12.44 18.85 -2.88
C GLY A 87 -13.78 18.39 -2.30
N LYS A 88 -14.03 17.08 -2.16
CA LYS A 88 -15.26 16.56 -1.55
C LYS A 88 -15.35 16.81 -0.05
N VAL A 89 -14.21 16.96 0.60
CA VAL A 89 -14.08 17.17 2.05
C VAL A 89 -13.48 18.52 2.41
N ALA A 90 -13.06 19.31 1.41
CA ALA A 90 -12.51 20.64 1.60
C ALA A 90 -13.48 21.53 2.42
N GLY A 91 -12.92 22.19 3.44
CA GLY A 91 -13.67 23.07 4.35
C GLY A 91 -14.58 22.35 5.34
N ARG A 92 -14.61 21.00 5.38
CA ARG A 92 -15.31 20.27 6.43
C ARG A 92 -14.39 20.19 7.66
N PRO A 93 -14.80 20.75 8.81
CA PRO A 93 -13.97 20.69 10.00
C PRO A 93 -13.85 19.26 10.52
N LEU A 94 -12.66 18.88 10.99
CA LEU A 94 -12.46 17.64 11.72
C LEU A 94 -13.31 17.65 13.00
N ARG A 95 -14.05 16.56 13.26
CA ARG A 95 -14.94 16.46 14.44
C ARG A 95 -14.31 15.71 15.61
N THR A 96 -13.23 14.98 15.34
CA THR A 96 -12.58 14.08 16.29
C THR A 96 -11.08 14.36 16.29
N ARG A 97 -10.41 13.99 17.38
CA ARG A 97 -8.95 13.85 17.38
C ARG A 97 -8.57 12.56 16.65
N THR A 98 -7.42 12.58 16.00
CA THR A 98 -6.89 11.45 15.22
C THR A 98 -5.51 11.09 15.72
N ALA A 99 -5.33 9.85 16.17
CA ALA A 99 -4.02 9.32 16.49
C ALA A 99 -3.33 8.83 15.20
N ILE A 100 -2.12 9.31 14.96
CA ILE A 100 -1.23 8.81 13.90
C ILE A 100 -0.23 7.89 14.58
N VAL A 101 -0.23 6.63 14.17
CA VAL A 101 0.58 5.60 14.80
C VAL A 101 1.74 5.21 13.88
N MET A 102 2.95 5.22 14.42
CA MET A 102 4.19 4.85 13.73
C MET A 102 4.82 3.63 14.42
N PRO A 103 4.48 2.40 14.00
CA PRO A 103 5.13 1.20 14.52
C PRO A 103 6.55 1.08 13.97
N ILE A 104 7.51 0.74 14.84
CA ILE A 104 8.92 0.53 14.48
C ILE A 104 9.46 -0.73 15.16
N TYR A 105 10.29 -1.50 14.44
CA TYR A 105 10.96 -2.71 14.95
C TYR A 105 12.38 -2.80 14.42
N ASN A 106 13.38 -2.51 15.27
CA ASN A 106 14.81 -2.54 14.92
C ASN A 106 15.13 -1.74 13.64
N GLU A 107 14.43 -0.62 13.43
CA GLU A 107 14.66 0.26 12.29
C GLU A 107 15.81 1.25 12.58
N ASP A 108 16.39 1.84 11.53
CA ASP A 108 17.34 2.95 11.69
C ASP A 108 16.64 4.16 12.35
N PRO A 109 17.02 4.56 13.58
CA PRO A 109 16.36 5.63 14.30
C PRO A 109 16.41 6.98 13.58
N GLN A 110 17.48 7.25 12.81
CA GLN A 110 17.59 8.50 12.05
C GLN A 110 16.59 8.55 10.91
N ARG A 111 16.38 7.42 10.22
CA ARG A 111 15.38 7.31 9.15
C ARG A 111 13.97 7.49 9.70
N VAL A 112 13.67 6.88 10.85
CA VAL A 112 12.39 7.02 11.55
C VAL A 112 12.16 8.49 11.93
N ALA A 113 13.15 9.15 12.55
CA ALA A 113 13.04 10.55 12.94
C ALA A 113 12.84 11.48 11.73
N ALA A 114 13.51 11.24 10.60
CA ALA A 114 13.31 12.00 9.37
C ALA A 114 11.89 11.83 8.81
N GLY A 115 11.34 10.61 8.86
CA GLY A 115 9.96 10.34 8.49
C GLY A 115 8.96 11.08 9.39
N LEU A 116 9.20 11.06 10.71
CA LEU A 116 8.40 11.77 11.70
C LEU A 116 8.41 13.30 11.45
N GLU A 117 9.59 13.85 11.16
CA GLU A 117 9.77 15.27 10.82
C GLU A 117 8.99 15.66 9.57
N ALA A 118 9.01 14.84 8.53
CA ALA A 118 8.26 15.09 7.30
C ALA A 118 6.73 15.09 7.56
N VAL A 119 6.23 14.12 8.33
CA VAL A 119 4.81 14.05 8.70
C VAL A 119 4.40 15.26 9.52
N TRP A 120 5.18 15.62 10.54
CA TRP A 120 4.90 16.76 11.40
C TRP A 120 4.91 18.09 10.65
N CYS A 121 5.94 18.33 9.83
CA CYS A 121 6.02 19.54 9.02
C CYS A 121 4.86 19.66 8.02
N SER A 122 4.37 18.54 7.49
CA SER A 122 3.18 18.52 6.64
C SER A 122 1.92 18.85 7.43
N LEU A 123 1.75 18.30 8.64
CA LEU A 123 0.58 18.57 9.48
C LEU A 123 0.58 20.00 10.01
N ALA A 124 1.74 20.55 10.36
CA ALA A 124 1.87 21.90 10.90
C ALA A 124 1.44 22.99 9.91
N GLN A 125 1.38 22.68 8.60
CA GLN A 125 0.86 23.57 7.57
C GLN A 125 -0.68 23.61 7.53
N GLU A 126 -1.34 22.65 8.16
CA GLU A 126 -2.80 22.54 8.16
C GLU A 126 -3.44 23.29 9.35
N PRO A 127 -4.54 24.04 9.15
CA PRO A 127 -5.19 24.81 10.21
C PRO A 127 -5.69 23.98 11.40
N GLU A 128 -5.95 22.68 11.19
CA GLU A 128 -6.48 21.78 12.21
C GLU A 128 -5.41 20.85 12.82
N CYS A 129 -4.12 21.17 12.68
CA CYS A 129 -2.98 20.37 13.14
C CYS A 129 -3.09 19.91 14.61
N VAL A 130 -3.67 20.75 15.47
CA VAL A 130 -3.88 20.48 16.91
C VAL A 130 -4.80 19.29 17.22
N LYS A 131 -5.48 18.74 16.21
CA LYS A 131 -6.35 17.55 16.34
C LYS A 131 -5.63 16.24 16.08
N PHE A 132 -4.34 16.27 15.76
CA PHE A 132 -3.54 15.08 15.53
C PHE A 132 -2.56 14.87 16.68
N ASP A 133 -2.48 13.62 17.14
CA ASP A 133 -1.54 13.17 18.16
C ASP A 133 -0.71 12.02 17.54
N LEU A 134 0.62 12.04 17.66
CA LEU A 134 1.51 11.04 17.07
C LEU A 134 1.99 10.06 18.15
N PHE A 135 1.96 8.78 17.83
CA PHE A 135 2.37 7.68 18.73
C PHE A 135 3.40 6.82 18.02
N ILE A 136 4.63 6.82 18.54
CA ILE A 136 5.68 5.92 18.10
C ILE A 136 5.51 4.63 18.92
N LEU A 137 5.26 3.51 18.25
CA LEU A 137 5.15 2.20 18.91
C LEU A 137 6.41 1.41 18.63
N SER A 138 7.36 1.49 19.55
CA SER A 138 8.60 0.73 19.44
C SER A 138 8.44 -0.68 20.01
N ASP A 139 8.73 -1.68 19.18
CA ASP A 139 8.96 -3.07 19.58
C ASP A 139 10.45 -3.43 19.41
N THR A 140 11.34 -2.43 19.47
CA THR A 140 12.78 -2.61 19.26
C THR A 140 13.39 -3.45 20.39
N ALA A 141 14.02 -4.57 20.00
CA ALA A 141 14.66 -5.50 20.93
C ALA A 141 16.13 -5.15 21.21
N ASP A 142 16.76 -4.39 20.31
CA ASP A 142 18.13 -3.93 20.46
C ASP A 142 18.21 -2.71 21.38
N ALA A 143 18.95 -2.83 22.49
CA ALA A 143 19.04 -1.79 23.51
C ALA A 143 19.75 -0.51 23.02
N GLU A 144 20.69 -0.62 22.08
CA GLU A 144 21.38 0.54 21.53
C GLU A 144 20.45 1.32 20.60
N ILE A 145 19.70 0.62 19.75
CA ILE A 145 18.70 1.23 18.88
C ILE A 145 17.60 1.90 19.72
N ALA A 146 17.07 1.21 20.73
CA ALA A 146 16.03 1.75 21.61
C ALA A 146 16.49 3.04 22.35
N ALA A 147 17.73 3.06 22.85
CA ALA A 147 18.28 4.26 23.48
C ALA A 147 18.40 5.44 22.50
N GLN A 148 18.77 5.18 21.24
CA GLN A 148 18.84 6.20 20.21
C GLN A 148 17.45 6.73 19.82
N GLU A 149 16.45 5.86 19.71
CA GLU A 149 15.06 6.24 19.47
C GLU A 149 14.54 7.20 20.54
N GLU A 150 14.72 6.88 21.82
CA GLU A 150 14.33 7.76 22.94
C GLU A 150 14.99 9.14 22.85
N VAL A 151 16.29 9.20 22.54
CA VAL A 151 17.03 10.46 22.41
C VAL A 151 16.47 11.29 21.25
N LEU A 152 16.18 10.66 20.10
CA LEU A 152 15.63 11.34 18.95
C LEU A 152 14.20 11.83 19.19
N TRP A 153 13.36 11.02 19.84
CA TRP A 153 12.02 11.44 20.24
C TRP A 153 12.06 12.65 21.18
N ARG A 154 12.89 12.64 22.22
CA ARG A 154 13.02 13.79 23.14
C ARG A 154 13.50 15.05 22.42
N ARG A 155 14.49 14.91 21.53
CA ARG A 155 14.97 16.02 20.69
C ARG A 155 13.88 16.57 19.78
N PHE A 156 13.08 15.69 19.20
CA PHE A 156 11.94 16.04 18.35
C PHE A 156 10.90 16.85 19.13
N VAL A 157 10.46 16.34 20.29
CA VAL A 157 9.48 17.02 21.15
C VAL A 157 9.99 18.39 21.59
N ALA A 158 11.27 18.49 21.96
CA ALA A 158 11.88 19.76 22.37
C ALA A 158 11.95 20.77 21.21
N ARG A 159 12.31 20.33 20.01
CA ARG A 159 12.43 21.18 18.81
C ARG A 159 11.09 21.78 18.39
N HIS A 160 10.02 20.98 18.44
CA HIS A 160 8.71 21.35 17.93
C HIS A 160 7.73 21.82 19.02
N HIS A 161 8.19 21.88 20.27
CA HIS A 161 7.34 22.15 21.44
C HIS A 161 6.11 21.22 21.52
N ALA A 162 6.25 19.99 21.04
CA ALA A 162 5.15 19.03 20.83
C ALA A 162 4.79 18.21 22.08
N VAL A 163 4.93 18.83 23.26
CA VAL A 163 4.67 18.18 24.55
C VAL A 163 3.18 17.82 24.64
N GLY A 164 2.87 16.56 24.92
CA GLY A 164 1.49 16.06 24.99
C GLY A 164 0.82 15.84 23.63
N GLN A 165 1.58 15.90 22.53
CA GLN A 165 1.11 15.56 21.18
C GLN A 165 1.94 14.45 20.51
N VAL A 166 3.20 14.25 20.91
CA VAL A 166 4.03 13.14 20.40
C VAL A 166 4.47 12.24 21.55
N PHE A 167 4.14 10.96 21.42
CA PHE A 167 4.33 9.92 22.43
C PHE A 167 5.25 8.83 21.88
N TYR A 168 6.08 8.28 22.76
CA TYR A 168 6.97 7.14 22.55
C TYR A 168 6.73 6.16 23.70
#